data_AF-E0S8J4-F1
#
_entry.id   AF-E0S8J4-F1
#
_cell.length_a   1.000
_cell.length_b   1.000
_cell.length_c   1.000
_cell.angle_alpha   90.00
_cell.angle_beta   90.00
_cell.angle_gamma   90.00
#
_symmetry.space_group_name_H-M   'P 1'
#
loop_
_entity.id
_entity.type
_entity.pdbx_description
1 polymer ?
#
loop_
_entity_poly.entity_id
_entity_poly.type
_entity_poly.pdbx_seq_one_letter_code
_entity_poly.pdbx_strand_id
1 'polypeptide(L)'
;MDVLLKKKDHLEYRLEQFKQKENDRIEYRNQLLEQAQKERSAIEALEKEINGMVSALLEKKEGFMELKDKVSKYRKDVLRSIKGEFESLYREIFEEASRIHPSTSFAAFEEFTKIKGLIKRNVFRNLGRRLERFYAEEKGKLREYILSQMEKKLQDKQKMHEFVFNMKFLRKYEEYFCEDTMIDFLYERISKGFEYHFMSNRDTNRLDKPEWFLDFILLKLRESRGILDIYLELSKKNKRDGEGNGEFRDLVVRTGNLIKEKIEEISGSSSKQKRNLALHLGTQVMKFRYEVYHSYNIVLEFPSLGSVLCQEQKKYVRERLVKIHEARHVKWFGGYKELSRECLLYIYRFRTLDPVFGMEDAIKIIVDYNRVFLESLRYINRQEVRVLCWVYSEFERLKTFLLEQESEVVFDSRLSIENKTMVVKEEGGNPQDMLHEAVTGSLERISDFNSENLKLIMSLAMNDTAERLRPIRKFFHDPGMVFRNLVVDVERCLEDYKECLSYNAIKHSVKEKIDGFVLEEIVLKHRLESSEYFELVGMVKKLKEVFEGEEWKSEMGLRCVRDIFEGREPGDGPLSKMVQGLYE
;
A
#
# COMPACT_ATOMS: atom_id res chain seq x y z
N MET A 1 58.91 -2.76 169.18
CA MET A 1 58.25 -2.00 168.08
C MET A 1 59.10 -1.97 166.80
N ASP A 2 60.41 -2.25 166.83
CA ASP A 2 61.30 -2.16 165.64
C ASP A 2 60.97 -3.06 164.45
N VAL A 3 60.28 -4.18 164.65
CA VAL A 3 60.06 -5.15 163.58
C VAL A 3 59.03 -4.67 162.54
N LEU A 4 58.13 -3.75 162.91
CA LEU A 4 57.06 -3.29 162.01
C LEU A 4 57.53 -2.23 160.99
N LEU A 5 58.55 -1.43 161.31
CA LEU A 5 59.09 -0.42 160.39
C LEU A 5 59.79 -1.07 159.19
N LYS A 6 60.61 -2.11 159.41
CA LYS A 6 61.33 -2.80 158.31
C LYS A 6 60.41 -3.47 157.29
N LYS A 7 59.19 -3.85 157.69
CA LYS A 7 58.22 -4.44 156.75
C LYS A 7 57.56 -3.40 155.86
N LYS A 8 57.46 -2.15 156.30
CA LYS A 8 56.86 -1.06 155.53
C LYS A 8 57.74 -0.68 154.35
N ASP A 9 59.04 -0.49 154.59
CA ASP A 9 59.98 -0.04 153.56
C ASP A 9 60.11 -1.06 152.40
N HIS A 10 60.04 -2.37 152.70
CA HIS A 10 60.14 -3.39 151.65
C HIS A 10 58.91 -3.44 150.74
N LEU A 11 57.72 -3.15 151.28
CA LEU A 11 56.49 -3.10 150.49
C LEU A 11 56.42 -1.84 149.63
N GLU A 12 56.94 -0.72 150.10
CA GLU A 12 57.03 0.52 149.32
C GLU A 12 57.91 0.33 148.07
N TYR A 13 59.07 -0.33 148.21
CA TYR A 13 59.94 -0.60 147.06
C TYR A 13 59.27 -1.48 145.98
N ARG A 14 58.50 -2.49 146.39
CA ARG A 14 57.81 -3.37 145.44
C ARG A 14 56.68 -2.67 144.69
N LEU A 15 56.00 -1.73 145.36
CA LEU A 15 54.98 -0.87 144.75
C LEU A 15 55.57 0.04 143.67
N GLU A 16 56.78 0.58 143.91
CA GLU A 16 57.48 1.42 142.94
C GLU A 16 57.77 0.65 141.63
N GLN A 17 58.27 -0.59 141.73
CA GLN A 17 58.59 -1.39 140.53
C GLN A 17 57.36 -1.77 139.71
N PHE A 18 56.22 -2.01 140.35
CA PHE A 18 54.97 -2.27 139.63
C PHE A 18 54.45 -1.03 138.91
N LYS A 19 54.55 0.15 139.55
CA LYS A 19 54.20 1.42 138.90
C LYS A 19 55.04 1.68 137.65
N GLN A 20 56.33 1.35 137.68
CA GLN A 20 57.20 1.53 136.52
C GLN A 20 56.78 0.66 135.31
N LYS A 21 56.49 -0.63 135.54
CA LYS A 21 56.05 -1.54 134.46
C LYS A 21 54.64 -1.23 133.94
N GLU A 22 53.78 -0.67 134.78
CA GLU A 22 52.47 -0.18 134.36
C GLU A 22 52.63 0.99 133.37
N ASN A 23 53.55 1.92 133.68
CA ASN A 23 53.82 3.08 132.82
C ASN A 23 54.35 2.69 131.44
N ASP A 24 55.33 1.79 131.34
CA ASP A 24 55.89 1.38 130.05
C ASP A 24 54.84 0.72 129.14
N ARG A 25 53.90 -0.05 129.73
CA ARG A 25 52.79 -0.65 128.99
C ARG A 25 51.78 0.39 128.51
N ILE A 26 51.54 1.44 129.30
CA ILE A 26 50.67 2.56 128.92
C ILE A 26 51.30 3.30 127.73
N GLU A 27 52.60 3.54 127.77
CA GLU A 27 53.32 4.29 126.73
C GLU A 27 53.33 3.55 125.36
N TYR A 28 53.58 2.24 125.36
CA TYR A 28 53.53 1.43 124.12
C TYR A 28 52.12 1.37 123.52
N ARG A 29 51.09 1.32 124.37
CA ARG A 29 49.69 1.30 123.93
C ARG A 29 49.28 2.64 123.30
N ASN A 30 49.84 3.75 123.80
CA ASN A 30 49.62 5.08 123.23
C ASN A 30 50.24 5.22 121.83
N GLN A 31 51.43 4.65 121.58
CA GLN A 31 52.05 4.68 120.25
C GLN A 31 51.25 3.91 119.19
N LEU A 32 50.73 2.72 119.52
CA LEU A 32 49.86 1.95 118.62
C LEU A 32 48.55 2.69 118.30
N LEU A 33 47.99 3.40 119.29
CA LEU A 33 46.82 4.26 119.08
C LEU A 33 47.13 5.41 118.12
N GLU A 34 48.26 6.08 118.27
CA GLU A 34 48.66 7.15 117.33
C GLU A 34 48.82 6.65 115.89
N GLN A 35 49.42 5.47 115.69
CA GLN A 35 49.62 4.92 114.36
C GLN A 35 48.31 4.49 113.70
N ALA A 36 47.43 3.82 114.44
CA ALA A 36 46.08 3.50 113.98
C ALA A 36 45.26 4.77 113.65
N GLN A 37 45.47 5.85 114.39
CA GLN A 37 44.80 7.13 114.17
C GLN A 37 45.31 7.85 112.92
N LYS A 38 46.60 7.71 112.57
CA LYS A 38 47.17 8.21 111.30
C LYS A 38 46.67 7.43 110.08
N GLU A 39 46.56 6.10 110.15
CA GLU A 39 46.01 5.32 109.03
C GLU A 39 44.53 5.60 108.82
N ARG A 40 43.78 5.77 109.91
CA ARG A 40 42.36 6.13 109.85
C ARG A 40 42.13 7.48 109.18
N SER A 41 42.96 8.49 109.48
CA SER A 41 42.85 9.80 108.83
C SER A 41 43.24 9.77 107.35
N ALA A 42 44.17 8.90 106.93
CA ALA A 42 44.52 8.71 105.53
C ALA A 42 43.39 8.03 104.72
N ILE A 43 42.72 7.02 105.30
CA ILE A 43 41.55 6.37 104.69
C ILE A 43 40.40 7.37 104.54
N GLU A 44 40.11 8.16 105.59
CA GLU A 44 39.08 9.20 105.54
C GLU A 44 39.38 10.25 104.46
N ALA A 45 40.65 10.59 104.21
CA ALA A 45 41.03 11.52 103.15
C ALA A 45 40.78 10.94 101.74
N LEU A 46 41.13 9.67 101.51
CA LEU A 46 40.90 8.99 100.23
C LEU A 46 39.41 8.76 99.94
N GLU A 47 38.63 8.38 100.96
CA GLU A 47 37.16 8.28 100.83
C GLU A 47 36.54 9.62 100.43
N LYS A 48 37.08 10.72 100.96
CA LYS A 48 36.64 12.07 100.60
C LYS A 48 36.96 12.43 99.15
N GLU A 49 38.15 12.06 98.65
CA GLU A 49 38.52 12.25 97.23
C GLU A 49 37.65 11.40 96.29
N ILE A 50 37.44 10.13 96.61
CA ILE A 50 36.59 9.23 95.81
C ILE A 50 35.16 9.77 95.75
N ASN A 51 34.60 10.19 96.89
CA ASN A 51 33.28 10.81 96.93
C ASN A 51 33.23 12.11 96.10
N GLY A 52 34.30 12.90 96.11
CA GLY A 52 34.45 14.07 95.22
C GLY A 52 34.42 13.70 93.74
N MET A 53 35.18 12.67 93.32
CA MET A 53 35.20 12.21 91.92
C MET A 53 33.87 11.61 91.47
N VAL A 54 33.21 10.82 92.33
CA VAL A 54 31.89 10.24 92.05
C VAL A 54 30.86 11.34 91.86
N SER A 55 30.88 12.38 92.71
CA SER A 55 29.99 13.54 92.57
C SER A 55 30.23 14.28 91.25
N ALA A 56 31.49 14.54 90.88
CA ALA A 56 31.82 15.18 89.60
C ALA A 56 31.45 14.34 88.36
N LEU A 57 31.52 13.01 88.46
CA LEU A 57 31.08 12.10 87.39
C LEU A 57 29.56 12.09 87.24
N LEU A 58 28.82 12.13 88.36
CA LEU A 58 27.37 12.26 88.36
C LEU A 58 26.95 13.59 87.72
N GLU A 59 27.57 14.71 88.11
CA GLU A 59 27.32 16.02 87.50
C GLU A 59 27.59 16.02 85.98
N LYS A 60 28.72 15.43 85.54
CA LYS A 60 29.02 15.32 84.10
C LYS A 60 28.03 14.43 83.36
N LYS A 61 27.56 13.35 83.98
CA LYS A 61 26.56 12.45 83.41
C LYS A 61 25.20 13.13 83.28
N GLU A 62 24.80 13.92 84.28
CA GLU A 62 23.61 14.77 84.22
C GLU A 62 23.73 15.82 83.12
N GLY A 63 24.88 16.52 83.04
CA GLY A 63 25.14 17.48 81.97
C GLY A 63 25.09 16.86 80.57
N PHE A 64 25.57 15.62 80.39
CA PHE A 64 25.46 14.90 79.12
C PHE A 64 24.02 14.50 78.78
N MET A 65 23.23 14.07 79.78
CA MET A 65 21.81 13.77 79.62
C MET A 65 21.03 15.02 79.20
N GLU A 66 21.28 16.16 79.84
CA GLU A 66 20.69 17.44 79.44
C GLU A 66 21.07 17.84 78.01
N LEU A 67 22.34 17.67 77.63
CA LEU A 67 22.81 18.00 76.29
C LEU A 67 22.14 17.10 75.23
N LYS A 68 22.01 15.80 75.52
CA LYS A 68 21.31 14.83 74.67
C LYS A 68 19.85 15.22 74.47
N ASP A 69 19.17 15.65 75.53
CA ASP A 69 17.79 16.13 75.46
C ASP A 69 17.68 17.44 74.68
N LYS A 70 18.60 18.39 74.89
CA LYS A 70 18.68 19.65 74.11
C LYS A 70 18.89 19.38 72.61
N VAL A 71 19.75 18.44 72.24
CA VAL A 71 20.00 18.04 70.84
C VAL A 71 18.77 17.33 70.24
N SER A 72 18.13 16.45 70.99
CA SER A 72 16.88 15.79 70.57
C SER A 72 15.76 16.79 70.33
N LYS A 73 15.62 17.78 71.24
CA LYS A 73 14.67 18.87 71.13
C LYS A 73 14.97 19.75 69.91
N TYR A 74 16.22 20.17 69.72
CA TYR A 74 16.65 20.93 68.54
C TYR A 74 16.35 20.19 67.22
N ARG A 75 16.68 18.90 67.12
CA ARG A 75 16.36 18.10 65.91
C ARG A 75 14.85 18.04 65.65
N LYS A 76 14.03 17.85 66.69
CA LYS A 76 12.57 17.86 66.58
C LYS A 76 12.04 19.22 66.17
N ASP A 77 12.60 20.30 66.70
CA ASP A 77 12.17 21.67 66.41
C ASP A 77 12.57 22.08 64.98
N VAL A 78 13.77 21.73 64.51
CA VAL A 78 14.22 21.92 63.12
C VAL A 78 13.34 21.12 62.15
N LEU A 79 13.10 19.84 62.43
CA LEU A 79 12.19 19.02 61.60
C LEU A 79 10.77 19.59 61.58
N ARG A 80 10.29 20.15 62.70
CA ARG A 80 8.99 20.80 62.78
C ARG A 80 8.96 22.10 61.97
N SER A 81 10.04 22.89 61.98
CA SER A 81 10.18 24.10 61.15
C SER A 81 10.14 23.75 59.67
N ILE A 82 10.98 22.80 59.23
CA ILE A 82 11.04 22.34 57.84
C ILE A 82 9.68 21.78 57.39
N LYS A 83 9.02 20.99 58.26
CA LYS A 83 7.67 20.48 57.97
C LYS A 83 6.66 21.63 57.85
N GLY A 84 6.72 22.63 58.73
CA GLY A 84 5.89 23.82 58.66
C GLY A 84 6.11 24.63 57.38
N GLU A 85 7.36 24.78 56.94
CA GLU A 85 7.73 25.44 55.68
C GLU A 85 7.15 24.70 54.47
N PHE A 86 7.30 23.38 54.41
CA PHE A 86 6.72 22.58 53.31
C PHE A 86 5.18 22.55 53.36
N GLU A 87 4.56 22.47 54.54
CA GLU A 87 3.11 22.56 54.68
C GLU A 87 2.57 23.93 54.26
N SER A 88 3.30 25.00 54.59
CA SER A 88 2.97 26.37 54.17
C SER A 88 3.10 26.52 52.66
N LEU A 89 4.21 26.05 52.07
CA LEU A 89 4.44 26.08 50.62
C LEU A 89 3.39 25.26 49.86
N TYR A 90 3.03 24.08 50.37
CA TYR A 90 1.97 23.25 49.78
C TYR A 90 0.63 23.99 49.80
N ARG A 91 0.26 24.59 50.95
CA ARG A 91 -0.98 25.37 51.08
C ARG A 91 -0.98 26.59 50.15
N GLU A 92 0.11 27.34 50.08
CA GLU A 92 0.26 28.50 49.20
C GLU A 92 0.02 28.10 47.74
N ILE A 93 0.74 27.09 47.23
CA ILE A 93 0.60 26.61 45.85
C ILE A 93 -0.82 26.09 45.59
N PHE A 94 -1.39 25.35 46.54
CA PHE A 94 -2.74 24.80 46.40
C PHE A 94 -3.82 25.87 46.38
N GLU A 95 -3.74 26.85 47.29
CA GLU A 95 -4.69 27.97 47.34
C GLU A 95 -4.56 28.87 46.11
N GLU A 96 -3.34 29.16 45.67
CA GLU A 96 -3.10 29.96 44.47
C GLU A 96 -3.63 29.25 43.22
N ALA A 97 -3.36 27.95 43.08
CA ALA A 97 -3.92 27.13 42.01
C ALA A 97 -5.46 27.09 42.03
N SER A 98 -6.05 26.95 43.23
CA SER A 98 -7.51 26.89 43.40
C SER A 98 -8.20 28.22 43.12
N ARG A 99 -7.48 29.34 43.12
CA ARG A 99 -8.03 30.66 42.77
C ARG A 99 -7.98 30.92 41.26
N ILE A 100 -7.06 30.30 40.54
CA ILE A 100 -6.92 30.51 39.10
C ILE A 100 -8.01 29.72 38.36
N HIS A 101 -8.93 30.45 37.75
CA HIS A 101 -9.92 29.90 36.83
C HIS A 101 -9.75 30.61 35.50
N PRO A 102 -9.15 29.96 34.48
CA PRO A 102 -8.93 30.58 33.18
C PRO A 102 -10.24 31.15 32.61
N SER A 103 -10.24 32.45 32.36
CA SER A 103 -11.36 33.18 31.77
C SER A 103 -11.57 32.78 30.31
N THR A 104 -12.74 33.08 29.77
CA THR A 104 -13.06 32.84 28.35
C THR A 104 -12.65 34.01 27.44
N SER A 105 -11.59 34.73 27.83
CA SER A 105 -11.11 35.96 27.17
C SER A 105 -9.60 35.91 26.92
N PHE A 106 -9.06 36.96 26.30
CA PHE A 106 -7.61 37.11 26.10
C PHE A 106 -6.78 37.10 27.41
N ALA A 107 -7.39 37.32 28.57
CA ALA A 107 -6.74 37.20 29.87
C ALA A 107 -6.40 35.75 30.27
N ALA A 108 -7.06 34.76 29.65
CA ALA A 108 -6.82 33.33 29.88
C ALA A 108 -5.33 32.96 29.81
N PHE A 109 -4.60 33.55 28.86
CA PHE A 109 -3.19 33.22 28.63
C PHE A 109 -2.28 33.67 29.79
N GLU A 110 -2.63 34.75 30.49
CA GLU A 110 -1.91 35.15 31.70
C GLU A 110 -2.20 34.18 32.84
N GLU A 111 -3.44 33.71 32.95
CA GLU A 111 -3.86 32.71 33.94
C GLU A 111 -3.15 31.36 33.69
N PHE A 112 -3.04 30.91 32.43
CA PHE A 112 -2.23 29.75 32.08
C PHE A 112 -0.74 29.95 32.37
N THR A 113 -0.22 31.16 32.21
CA THR A 113 1.19 31.48 32.53
C THR A 113 1.42 31.36 34.04
N LYS A 114 0.47 31.82 34.87
CA LYS A 114 0.49 31.66 36.33
C LYS A 114 0.47 30.18 36.73
N ILE A 115 -0.42 29.36 36.14
CA ILE A 115 -0.45 27.91 36.40
C ILE A 115 0.89 27.25 36.02
N LYS A 116 1.48 27.63 34.88
CA LYS A 116 2.80 27.13 34.45
C LYS A 116 3.91 27.55 35.43
N GLY A 117 3.81 28.74 36.00
CA GLY A 117 4.67 29.21 37.09
C GLY A 117 4.56 28.35 38.35
N LEU A 118 3.34 28.01 38.77
CA LEU A 118 3.08 27.12 39.91
C LEU A 118 3.64 25.72 39.69
N ILE A 119 3.48 25.16 38.48
CA ILE A 119 4.05 23.85 38.13
C ILE A 119 5.58 23.87 38.26
N LYS A 120 6.24 24.94 37.80
CA LYS A 120 7.70 25.10 37.89
C LYS A 120 8.20 25.30 39.32
N ARG A 121 7.45 26.04 40.15
CA ARG A 121 7.80 26.31 41.56
C ARG A 121 7.54 25.09 42.47
N ASN A 122 6.69 24.17 42.04
CA ASN A 122 6.27 23.03 42.83
C ASN A 122 7.38 21.94 42.96
N VAL A 123 7.63 21.54 44.22
CA VAL A 123 8.58 20.46 44.57
C VAL A 123 7.85 19.13 44.83
N PHE A 124 6.52 19.16 44.96
CA PHE A 124 5.72 17.99 45.34
C PHE A 124 5.23 17.20 44.13
N ARG A 125 5.69 15.95 43.97
CA ARG A 125 5.35 15.10 42.81
C ARG A 125 3.84 14.93 42.57
N ASN A 126 3.07 14.69 43.64
CA ASN A 126 1.62 14.44 43.53
C ASN A 126 0.84 15.72 43.20
N LEU A 127 1.24 16.85 43.77
CA LEU A 127 0.63 18.15 43.47
C LEU A 127 0.97 18.57 42.03
N GLY A 128 2.20 18.38 41.59
CA GLY A 128 2.63 18.63 40.20
C GLY A 128 1.76 17.88 39.20
N ARG A 129 1.57 16.57 39.38
CA ARG A 129 0.66 15.76 38.54
C ARG A 129 -0.80 16.21 38.56
N ARG A 130 -1.26 16.84 39.65
CA ARG A 130 -2.62 17.41 39.72
C ARG A 130 -2.68 18.72 38.96
N LEU A 131 -1.69 19.58 39.12
CA LEU A 131 -1.59 20.87 38.41
C LEU A 131 -1.44 20.67 36.89
N GLU A 132 -0.66 19.69 36.46
CA GLU A 132 -0.53 19.33 35.04
C GLU A 132 -1.85 18.84 34.44
N ARG A 133 -2.61 18.02 35.18
CA ARG A 133 -3.96 17.59 34.77
C ARG A 133 -4.93 18.77 34.69
N PHE A 134 -4.96 19.61 35.72
CA PHE A 134 -5.78 20.81 35.73
C PHE A 134 -5.44 21.74 34.55
N TYR A 135 -4.16 21.94 34.26
CA TYR A 135 -3.70 22.71 33.10
C TYR A 135 -4.21 22.12 31.78
N ALA A 136 -4.14 20.79 31.61
CA ALA A 136 -4.62 20.13 30.40
C ALA A 136 -6.16 20.19 30.26
N GLU A 137 -6.89 20.00 31.35
CA GLU A 137 -8.37 20.09 31.37
C GLU A 137 -8.86 21.49 31.02
N GLU A 138 -8.31 22.53 31.66
CA GLU A 138 -8.70 23.92 31.37
C GLU A 138 -8.29 24.36 29.96
N LYS A 139 -7.13 23.89 29.46
CA LYS A 139 -6.73 24.10 28.07
C LYS A 139 -7.77 23.52 27.11
N GLY A 140 -8.23 22.29 27.35
CA GLY A 140 -9.28 21.65 26.56
C GLY A 140 -10.60 22.42 26.58
N LYS A 141 -11.06 22.85 27.77
CA LYS A 141 -12.28 23.66 27.92
C LYS A 141 -12.19 24.98 27.14
N LEU A 142 -11.04 25.65 27.17
CA LEU A 142 -10.84 26.89 26.42
C LEU A 142 -10.93 26.63 24.91
N ARG A 143 -10.28 25.57 24.41
CA ARG A 143 -10.37 25.15 23.00
C ARG A 143 -11.83 24.92 22.59
N GLU A 144 -12.55 24.08 23.32
CA GLU A 144 -13.97 23.79 23.05
C GLU A 144 -14.84 25.04 23.07
N TYR A 145 -14.61 25.93 24.05
CA TYR A 145 -15.32 27.20 24.13
C TYR A 145 -15.12 28.04 22.86
N ILE A 146 -13.86 28.27 22.45
CA ILE A 146 -13.54 29.07 21.27
C ILE A 146 -14.21 28.48 20.02
N LEU A 147 -14.05 27.18 19.79
CA LEU A 147 -14.64 26.50 18.63
C LEU A 147 -16.17 26.55 18.63
N SER A 148 -16.81 26.38 19.80
CA SER A 148 -18.26 26.47 19.92
C SER A 148 -18.79 27.88 19.61
N GLN A 149 -18.06 28.93 19.98
CA GLN A 149 -18.42 30.30 19.64
C GLN A 149 -18.20 30.56 18.15
N MET A 150 -17.11 30.08 17.58
CA MET A 150 -16.86 30.18 16.15
C MET A 150 -18.00 29.56 15.33
N GLU A 151 -18.41 28.33 15.65
CA GLU A 151 -19.50 27.64 14.94
C GLU A 151 -20.84 28.39 15.04
N LYS A 152 -21.22 28.85 16.24
CA LYS A 152 -22.47 29.59 16.46
C LYS A 152 -22.54 30.90 15.68
N LYS A 153 -21.41 31.60 15.56
CA LYS A 153 -21.35 32.94 14.94
C LYS A 153 -21.17 32.87 13.43
N LEU A 154 -20.59 31.80 12.91
CA LEU A 154 -20.43 31.57 11.47
C LEU A 154 -21.78 31.43 10.74
N GLN A 155 -22.82 30.94 11.43
CA GLN A 155 -24.16 30.78 10.84
C GLN A 155 -24.93 32.11 10.73
N ASP A 156 -24.50 33.17 11.42
CA ASP A 156 -25.19 34.45 11.47
C ASP A 156 -24.35 35.57 10.81
N LYS A 157 -24.76 35.99 9.61
CA LYS A 157 -24.05 37.03 8.84
C LYS A 157 -23.91 38.35 9.61
N GLN A 158 -24.83 38.67 10.52
CA GLN A 158 -24.76 39.90 11.33
C GLN A 158 -23.66 39.84 12.39
N LYS A 159 -23.16 38.63 12.71
CA LYS A 159 -22.14 38.37 13.74
C LYS A 159 -20.76 38.03 13.20
N MET A 160 -20.47 38.31 11.92
CA MET A 160 -19.14 38.02 11.35
C MET A 160 -17.99 38.74 12.06
N HIS A 161 -18.22 39.93 12.61
CA HIS A 161 -17.21 40.62 13.41
C HIS A 161 -16.85 39.85 14.69
N GLU A 162 -17.82 39.20 15.34
CA GLU A 162 -17.61 38.33 16.49
C GLU A 162 -16.91 37.02 16.08
N PHE A 163 -17.22 36.49 14.89
CA PHE A 163 -16.54 35.33 14.34
C PHE A 163 -15.04 35.62 14.10
N VAL A 164 -14.71 36.76 13.47
CA VAL A 164 -13.32 37.20 13.26
C VAL A 164 -12.62 37.45 14.60
N PHE A 165 -13.32 37.98 15.61
CA PHE A 165 -12.77 38.10 16.96
C PHE A 165 -12.38 36.73 17.54
N ASN A 166 -13.27 35.73 17.42
CA ASN A 166 -12.98 34.37 17.91
C ASN A 166 -11.87 33.69 17.10
N MET A 167 -11.71 33.97 15.80
CA MET A 167 -10.53 33.52 15.03
C MET A 167 -9.23 34.11 15.58
N LYS A 168 -9.20 35.41 15.89
CA LYS A 168 -8.04 36.03 16.53
C LYS A 168 -7.74 35.38 17.88
N PHE A 169 -8.78 35.00 18.62
CA PHE A 169 -8.63 34.32 19.89
C PHE A 169 -8.10 32.89 19.74
N LEU A 170 -8.65 32.10 18.80
CA LEU A 170 -8.16 30.77 18.44
C LEU A 170 -6.69 30.83 18.06
N ARG A 171 -6.31 31.84 17.30
CA ARG A 171 -4.93 31.95 16.89
C ARG A 171 -3.97 32.23 18.03
N LYS A 172 -4.31 33.15 18.92
CA LYS A 172 -3.47 33.38 20.10
C LYS A 172 -3.38 32.11 20.96
N TYR A 173 -4.44 31.30 20.97
CA TYR A 173 -4.41 29.96 21.56
C TYR A 173 -3.39 29.05 20.86
N GLU A 174 -3.45 28.92 19.53
CA GLU A 174 -2.51 28.12 18.75
C GLU A 174 -1.06 28.57 18.94
N GLU A 175 -0.80 29.88 18.92
CA GLU A 175 0.53 30.45 19.15
C GLU A 175 1.05 30.22 20.57
N TYR A 176 0.17 30.25 21.58
CA TYR A 176 0.55 30.03 22.99
C TYR A 176 0.81 28.54 23.30
N PHE A 177 0.00 27.65 22.72
CA PHE A 177 0.06 26.21 22.99
C PHE A 177 0.83 25.39 21.95
N CYS A 178 1.23 25.99 20.84
CA CYS A 178 1.86 25.35 19.68
C CYS A 178 1.01 24.21 19.11
N GLU A 179 -0.25 24.49 18.79
CA GLU A 179 -1.19 23.51 18.21
C GLU A 179 -1.81 24.05 16.92
N ASP A 180 -2.16 23.17 15.98
CA ASP A 180 -2.91 23.51 14.77
C ASP A 180 -4.35 23.02 14.92
N THR A 181 -5.26 23.91 15.31
CA THR A 181 -6.66 23.60 15.65
C THR A 181 -7.63 24.05 14.54
N MET A 182 -7.28 25.06 13.76
CA MET A 182 -8.14 25.63 12.72
C MET A 182 -8.48 24.60 11.63
N ILE A 183 -7.49 23.82 11.19
CA ILE A 183 -7.71 22.77 10.17
C ILE A 183 -8.59 21.65 10.72
N ASP A 184 -8.40 21.23 11.97
CA ASP A 184 -9.25 20.25 12.63
C ASP A 184 -10.70 20.73 12.73
N PHE A 185 -10.91 22.00 13.10
CA PHE A 185 -12.24 22.62 13.17
C PHE A 185 -12.95 22.62 11.81
N LEU A 186 -12.24 23.04 10.75
CA LEU A 186 -12.80 23.04 9.40
C LEU A 186 -13.13 21.63 8.93
N TYR A 187 -12.23 20.67 9.14
CA TYR A 187 -12.46 19.27 8.78
C TYR A 187 -13.66 18.68 9.52
N GLU A 188 -13.76 18.86 10.84
CA GLU A 188 -14.85 18.33 11.67
C GLU A 188 -16.21 18.85 11.20
N ARG A 189 -16.27 20.12 10.79
CA ARG A 189 -17.50 20.71 10.22
C ARG A 189 -17.91 20.05 8.91
N ILE A 190 -16.95 19.75 8.03
CA ILE A 190 -17.22 19.03 6.78
C ILE A 190 -17.63 17.58 7.08
N SER A 191 -16.88 16.89 7.94
CA SER A 191 -17.13 15.48 8.32
C SER A 191 -18.52 15.30 8.92
N LYS A 192 -18.92 16.11 9.91
CA LYS A 192 -20.26 16.02 10.52
C LYS A 192 -21.38 16.27 9.53
N GLY A 193 -21.20 17.25 8.63
CA GLY A 193 -22.17 17.52 7.57
C GLY A 193 -22.26 16.35 6.59
N PHE A 194 -21.11 15.77 6.23
CA PHE A 194 -21.03 14.61 5.35
C PHE A 194 -21.68 13.38 5.99
N GLU A 195 -21.33 13.05 7.23
CA GLU A 195 -21.91 11.94 7.99
C GLU A 195 -23.43 12.06 8.09
N TYR A 196 -23.91 13.26 8.43
CA TYR A 196 -25.34 13.53 8.54
C TYR A 196 -26.09 13.35 7.21
N HIS A 197 -25.58 13.89 6.10
CA HIS A 197 -26.29 13.83 4.82
C HIS A 197 -26.06 12.51 4.07
N PHE A 198 -24.86 11.95 4.16
CA PHE A 198 -24.43 10.87 3.30
C PHE A 198 -24.10 9.60 4.05
N MET A 199 -23.98 9.56 5.38
CA MET A 199 -23.75 8.29 6.11
C MET A 199 -24.94 7.87 6.98
N SER A 200 -25.96 8.72 7.11
CA SER A 200 -27.18 8.41 7.86
C SER A 200 -28.32 7.90 6.97
N ASN A 201 -29.47 7.57 7.56
CA ASN A 201 -30.68 7.09 6.86
C ASN A 201 -31.45 8.23 6.16
N ARG A 202 -30.75 9.20 5.57
CA ARG A 202 -31.34 10.30 4.81
C ARG A 202 -31.50 9.91 3.34
N ASP A 203 -32.47 10.52 2.66
CA ASP A 203 -32.70 10.33 1.21
C ASP A 203 -31.49 10.74 0.35
N THR A 204 -30.61 11.57 0.91
CA THR A 204 -29.36 12.02 0.29
C THR A 204 -28.26 10.96 0.32
N ASN A 205 -28.37 9.94 1.17
CA ASN A 205 -27.42 8.82 1.22
C ASN A 205 -27.73 7.82 0.09
N ARG A 206 -27.20 8.11 -1.10
CA ARG A 206 -27.43 7.34 -2.31
C ARG A 206 -26.13 7.04 -3.04
N LEU A 207 -25.79 5.76 -3.17
CA LEU A 207 -24.61 5.32 -3.91
C LEU A 207 -24.71 5.53 -5.43
N ASP A 208 -25.92 5.61 -5.97
CA ASP A 208 -26.16 5.87 -7.39
C ASP A 208 -26.06 7.37 -7.75
N LYS A 209 -25.91 8.24 -6.74
CA LYS A 209 -25.79 9.69 -6.86
C LYS A 209 -24.49 10.24 -6.25
N PRO A 210 -23.31 9.76 -6.67
CA PRO A 210 -22.03 10.23 -6.16
C PRO A 210 -21.76 11.71 -6.42
N GLU A 211 -22.37 12.28 -7.46
CA GLU A 211 -22.30 13.73 -7.73
C GLU A 211 -22.73 14.57 -6.51
N TRP A 212 -23.73 14.12 -5.74
CA TRP A 212 -24.27 14.91 -4.63
C TRP A 212 -23.26 15.12 -3.50
N PHE A 213 -22.55 14.06 -3.12
CA PHE A 213 -21.59 14.17 -2.03
C PHE A 213 -20.27 14.81 -2.49
N LEU A 214 -19.89 14.64 -3.76
CA LEU A 214 -18.71 15.30 -4.33
C LEU A 214 -18.94 16.81 -4.47
N ASP A 215 -20.11 17.23 -4.97
CA ASP A 215 -20.51 18.63 -5.03
C ASP A 215 -20.59 19.26 -3.64
N PHE A 216 -21.10 18.51 -2.65
CA PHE A 216 -21.08 18.94 -1.25
C PHE A 216 -19.65 19.18 -0.76
N ILE A 217 -18.72 18.24 -1.00
CA ILE A 217 -17.32 18.40 -0.61
C ILE A 217 -16.71 19.63 -1.29
N LEU A 218 -16.90 19.80 -2.60
CA LEU A 218 -16.36 20.94 -3.36
C LEU A 218 -16.88 22.28 -2.80
N LEU A 219 -18.19 22.37 -2.55
CA LEU A 219 -18.80 23.54 -1.95
C LEU A 219 -18.20 23.83 -0.57
N LYS A 220 -18.04 22.81 0.27
CA LYS A 220 -17.47 22.96 1.60
C LYS A 220 -15.98 23.30 1.60
N LEU A 221 -15.21 22.77 0.67
CA LEU A 221 -13.81 23.17 0.48
C LEU A 221 -13.71 24.64 0.07
N ARG A 222 -14.60 25.13 -0.79
CA ARG A 222 -14.66 26.55 -1.18
C ARG A 222 -15.02 27.45 0.00
N GLU A 223 -16.04 27.10 0.79
CA GLU A 223 -16.40 27.81 2.01
C GLU A 223 -15.22 27.87 2.99
N SER A 224 -14.60 26.71 3.24
CA SER A 224 -13.46 26.58 4.16
C SER A 224 -12.23 27.34 3.68
N ARG A 225 -12.00 27.42 2.36
CA ARG A 225 -10.90 28.22 1.80
C ARG A 225 -11.07 29.70 2.16
N GLY A 226 -12.26 30.26 1.96
CA GLY A 226 -12.53 31.65 2.33
C GLY A 226 -12.35 31.93 3.82
N ILE A 227 -12.75 30.98 4.68
CA ILE A 227 -12.54 31.10 6.13
C ILE A 227 -11.03 31.05 6.46
N LEU A 228 -10.29 30.11 5.85
CA LEU A 228 -8.86 29.95 6.07
C LEU A 228 -8.06 31.16 5.57
N ASP A 229 -8.44 31.74 4.43
CA ASP A 229 -7.79 32.96 3.91
C ASP A 229 -7.95 34.12 4.91
N ILE A 230 -9.15 34.33 5.48
CA ILE A 230 -9.37 35.33 6.55
C ILE A 230 -8.49 35.00 7.77
N TYR A 231 -8.44 33.73 8.17
CA TYR A 231 -7.63 33.29 9.32
C TYR A 231 -6.13 33.57 9.12
N LEU A 232 -5.64 33.30 7.91
CA LEU A 232 -4.26 33.54 7.51
C LEU A 232 -3.95 35.04 7.39
N GLU A 233 -4.88 35.87 6.90
CA GLU A 233 -4.71 37.33 6.83
C GLU A 233 -4.56 38.00 8.20
N LEU A 234 -5.14 37.41 9.26
CA LEU A 234 -4.89 37.86 10.62
C LEU A 234 -3.39 37.76 10.97
N SER A 235 -2.60 37.05 10.15
CA SER A 235 -1.17 36.79 10.33
C SER A 235 -0.36 37.82 9.62
N LYS A 236 -0.08 38.92 10.31
CA LYS A 236 0.88 39.93 9.86
C LYS A 236 2.33 39.42 9.75
N LYS A 237 2.57 38.10 9.62
CA LYS A 237 3.83 37.60 9.10
C LYS A 237 3.73 37.60 7.59
N ASN A 238 4.58 38.40 6.95
CA ASN A 238 4.91 38.29 5.54
C ASN A 238 5.32 36.83 5.26
N LYS A 239 4.35 35.95 4.96
CA LYS A 239 4.64 34.60 4.50
C LYS A 239 5.33 34.79 3.15
N ARG A 240 6.51 34.17 3.02
CA ARG A 240 7.13 33.99 1.70
C ARG A 240 6.10 33.25 0.83
N ASP A 241 5.98 33.66 -0.43
CA ASP A 241 5.11 32.98 -1.40
C ASP A 241 5.31 31.45 -1.31
N GLY A 242 4.26 30.71 -0.91
CA GLY A 242 4.27 29.24 -0.85
C GLY A 242 3.80 28.60 0.47
N GLU A 243 3.96 29.22 1.64
CA GLU A 243 3.64 28.57 2.94
C GLU A 243 2.14 28.47 3.27
N GLY A 244 1.27 29.25 2.60
CA GLY A 244 -0.19 29.19 2.80
C GLY A 244 -0.87 27.98 2.16
N ASN A 245 -0.22 27.31 1.20
CA ASN A 245 -0.83 26.19 0.48
C ASN A 245 -0.75 24.85 1.22
N GLY A 246 0.16 24.71 2.19
CA GLY A 246 0.34 23.46 2.94
C GLY A 246 -0.85 23.11 3.84
N GLU A 247 -1.33 24.09 4.63
CA GLU A 247 -2.45 23.91 5.57
C GLU A 247 -3.77 23.58 4.84
N PHE A 248 -4.06 24.31 3.74
CA PHE A 248 -5.25 24.02 2.93
C PHE A 248 -5.14 22.67 2.20
N ARG A 249 -3.94 22.31 1.73
CA ARG A 249 -3.69 20.99 1.13
C ARG A 249 -3.98 19.86 2.11
N ASP A 250 -3.58 20.00 3.38
CA ASP A 250 -3.91 19.02 4.42
C ASP A 250 -5.43 18.86 4.58
N LEU A 251 -6.18 19.97 4.67
CA LEU A 251 -7.65 19.93 4.73
C LEU A 251 -8.28 19.19 3.53
N VAL A 252 -7.81 19.50 2.31
CA VAL A 252 -8.32 18.87 1.08
C VAL A 252 -8.03 17.37 1.08
N VAL A 253 -6.83 16.95 1.47
CA VAL A 253 -6.45 15.53 1.56
C VAL A 253 -7.27 14.80 2.62
N ARG A 254 -7.44 15.37 3.81
CA ARG A 254 -8.28 14.78 4.87
C ARG A 254 -9.73 14.66 4.43
N THR A 255 -10.28 15.69 3.80
CA THR A 255 -11.67 15.67 3.28
C THR A 255 -11.83 14.63 2.17
N GLY A 256 -10.81 14.40 1.36
CA GLY A 256 -10.77 13.31 0.38
C GLY A 256 -10.91 11.91 0.99
N ASN A 257 -10.57 11.72 2.28
CA ASN A 257 -10.78 10.44 2.95
C ASN A 257 -12.26 10.10 3.16
N LEU A 258 -13.16 11.08 3.22
CA LEU A 258 -14.62 10.84 3.29
C LEU A 258 -15.14 10.09 2.05
N ILE A 259 -14.50 10.30 0.89
CA ILE A 259 -14.81 9.57 -0.35
C ILE A 259 -14.42 8.09 -0.21
N LYS A 260 -13.37 7.77 0.58
CA LYS A 260 -12.94 6.38 0.81
C LYS A 260 -14.01 5.58 1.55
N GLU A 261 -14.71 6.18 2.50
CA GLU A 261 -15.82 5.53 3.20
C GLU A 261 -16.93 5.10 2.22
N LYS A 262 -17.22 5.94 1.21
CA LYS A 262 -18.16 5.59 0.12
C LYS A 262 -17.64 4.51 -0.82
N ILE A 263 -16.35 4.51 -1.09
CA ILE A 263 -15.70 3.44 -1.87
C ILE A 263 -15.83 2.10 -1.13
N GLU A 264 -15.64 2.10 0.19
CA GLU A 264 -15.79 0.91 1.04
C GLU A 264 -17.23 0.40 1.08
N GLU A 265 -18.22 1.29 1.15
CA GLU A 265 -19.64 0.93 1.10
C GLU A 265 -20.01 0.23 -0.22
N ILE A 266 -19.51 0.75 -1.36
CA ILE A 266 -19.70 0.10 -2.67
C ILE A 266 -18.96 -1.24 -2.71
N SER A 267 -17.72 -1.29 -2.21
CA SER A 267 -16.91 -2.51 -2.21
C SER A 267 -17.55 -3.65 -1.41
N GLY A 268 -18.10 -3.34 -0.24
CA GLY A 268 -18.82 -4.27 0.64
C GLY A 268 -20.23 -4.63 0.17
N SER A 269 -20.77 -3.96 -0.84
CA SER A 269 -22.11 -4.23 -1.37
C SER A 269 -22.19 -5.58 -2.09
N SER A 270 -23.26 -6.34 -1.85
CA SER A 270 -23.61 -7.55 -2.59
C SER A 270 -24.51 -7.28 -3.81
N SER A 271 -24.75 -6.01 -4.14
CA SER A 271 -25.66 -5.60 -5.22
C SER A 271 -25.18 -6.06 -6.60
N LYS A 272 -26.14 -6.48 -7.44
CA LYS A 272 -25.89 -6.75 -8.87
C LYS A 272 -25.49 -5.48 -9.65
N GLN A 273 -25.76 -4.30 -9.11
CA GLN A 273 -25.42 -3.01 -9.72
C GLN A 273 -24.02 -2.52 -9.33
N LYS A 274 -23.28 -3.26 -8.50
CA LYS A 274 -21.98 -2.84 -7.95
C LYS A 274 -21.02 -2.29 -9.01
N ARG A 275 -20.86 -2.98 -10.15
CA ARG A 275 -20.03 -2.50 -11.27
C ARG A 275 -20.49 -1.12 -11.76
N ASN A 276 -21.78 -0.93 -12.01
CA ASN A 276 -22.29 0.33 -12.54
C ASN A 276 -22.11 1.47 -11.52
N LEU A 277 -22.29 1.18 -10.23
CA LEU A 277 -22.04 2.13 -9.15
C LEU A 277 -20.55 2.53 -9.11
N ALA A 278 -19.64 1.55 -9.19
CA ALA A 278 -18.20 1.81 -9.20
C ALA A 278 -17.77 2.63 -10.42
N LEU A 279 -18.27 2.30 -11.62
CA LEU A 279 -17.98 3.04 -12.86
C LEU A 279 -18.48 4.49 -12.78
N HIS A 280 -19.73 4.69 -12.32
CA HIS A 280 -20.29 6.04 -12.18
C HIS A 280 -19.53 6.86 -11.13
N LEU A 281 -19.20 6.26 -9.98
CA LEU A 281 -18.33 6.89 -8.98
C LEU A 281 -16.96 7.26 -9.57
N GLY A 282 -16.33 6.35 -10.32
CA GLY A 282 -15.07 6.61 -11.00
C GLY A 282 -15.15 7.83 -11.91
N THR A 283 -16.20 7.94 -12.72
CA THR A 283 -16.41 9.09 -13.61
C THR A 283 -16.56 10.39 -12.83
N GLN A 284 -17.36 10.40 -11.75
CA GLN A 284 -17.54 11.63 -10.96
C GLN A 284 -16.30 12.00 -10.14
N VAL A 285 -15.57 11.02 -9.61
CA VAL A 285 -14.30 11.27 -8.90
C VAL A 285 -13.26 11.88 -9.83
N MET A 286 -13.21 11.47 -11.10
CA MET A 286 -12.32 12.10 -12.08
C MET A 286 -12.66 13.58 -12.32
N LYS A 287 -13.96 13.92 -12.42
CA LYS A 287 -14.40 15.32 -12.51
C LYS A 287 -14.02 16.12 -11.26
N PHE A 288 -14.28 15.54 -10.09
CA PHE A 288 -13.92 16.11 -8.80
C PHE A 288 -12.41 16.39 -8.69
N ARG A 289 -11.56 15.43 -9.08
CA ARG A 289 -10.08 15.59 -9.09
C ARG A 289 -9.66 16.76 -9.96
N TYR A 290 -10.26 16.90 -11.14
CA TYR A 290 -9.98 18.00 -12.04
C TYR A 290 -10.38 19.35 -11.45
N GLU A 291 -11.58 19.46 -10.85
CA GLU A 291 -12.02 20.70 -10.23
C GLU A 291 -11.13 21.10 -9.05
N VAL A 292 -10.72 20.14 -8.22
CA VAL A 292 -9.78 20.37 -7.11
C VAL A 292 -8.42 20.83 -7.62
N TYR A 293 -7.89 20.20 -8.67
CA TYR A 293 -6.62 20.58 -9.28
C TYR A 293 -6.70 21.97 -9.91
N HIS A 294 -7.73 22.26 -10.70
CA HIS A 294 -7.88 23.56 -11.35
C HIS A 294 -8.12 24.69 -10.33
N SER A 295 -8.87 24.42 -9.26
CA SER A 295 -9.19 25.44 -8.26
C SER A 295 -8.06 25.68 -7.26
N TYR A 296 -7.28 24.64 -6.93
CA TYR A 296 -6.37 24.67 -5.79
C TYR A 296 -4.96 24.15 -6.08
N ASN A 297 -4.68 23.65 -7.29
CA ASN A 297 -3.44 22.99 -7.69
C ASN A 297 -3.04 21.81 -6.78
N ILE A 298 -4.03 21.02 -6.35
CA ILE A 298 -3.83 19.85 -5.48
C ILE A 298 -4.20 18.58 -6.25
N VAL A 299 -3.27 17.63 -6.30
CA VAL A 299 -3.50 16.30 -6.86
C VAL A 299 -4.00 15.36 -5.77
N LEU A 300 -5.17 14.77 -5.98
CA LEU A 300 -5.74 13.73 -5.13
C LEU A 300 -5.65 12.36 -5.79
N GLU A 301 -5.41 11.33 -4.99
CA GLU A 301 -5.29 9.94 -5.43
C GLU A 301 -6.27 9.03 -4.68
N PHE A 302 -6.90 8.10 -5.41
CA PHE A 302 -7.89 7.16 -4.89
C PHE A 302 -7.54 5.71 -5.28
N PRO A 303 -6.43 5.15 -4.77
CA PRO A 303 -5.99 3.79 -5.14
C PRO A 303 -7.02 2.71 -4.77
N SER A 304 -7.80 2.90 -3.70
CA SER A 304 -8.88 1.99 -3.31
C SER A 304 -10.03 1.94 -4.33
N LEU A 305 -10.33 3.06 -5.00
CA LEU A 305 -11.31 3.07 -6.09
C LEU A 305 -10.77 2.34 -7.31
N GLY A 306 -9.49 2.55 -7.62
CA GLY A 306 -8.79 1.84 -8.69
C GLY A 306 -8.84 0.32 -8.53
N SER A 307 -8.61 -0.18 -7.30
CA SER A 307 -8.68 -1.63 -7.04
C SER A 307 -10.09 -2.19 -7.17
N VAL A 308 -11.13 -1.47 -6.69
CA VAL A 308 -12.54 -1.87 -6.84
C VAL A 308 -12.95 -1.90 -8.31
N LEU A 309 -12.60 -0.86 -9.07
CA LEU A 309 -12.85 -0.78 -10.51
C LEU A 309 -12.21 -1.96 -11.25
N CYS A 310 -10.94 -2.24 -10.98
CA CYS A 310 -10.19 -3.34 -11.58
C CYS A 310 -10.85 -4.71 -11.30
N GLN A 311 -11.21 -4.96 -10.03
CA GLN A 311 -11.83 -6.21 -9.62
C GLN A 311 -13.19 -6.44 -10.29
N GLU A 312 -14.06 -5.42 -10.28
CA GLU A 312 -15.39 -5.52 -10.90
C GLU A 312 -15.29 -5.62 -12.43
N GLN A 313 -14.30 -4.97 -13.06
CA GLN A 313 -14.07 -5.09 -14.50
C GLN A 313 -13.54 -6.48 -14.88
N LYS A 314 -12.58 -7.05 -14.14
CA LYS A 314 -12.11 -8.43 -14.38
C LYS A 314 -13.24 -9.45 -14.21
N LYS A 315 -14.09 -9.27 -13.21
CA LYS A 315 -15.27 -10.11 -13.00
C LYS A 315 -16.23 -10.03 -14.19
N TYR A 316 -16.56 -8.82 -14.64
CA TYR A 316 -17.42 -8.60 -15.80
C TYR A 316 -16.88 -9.27 -17.08
N VAL A 317 -15.59 -9.10 -17.37
CA VAL A 317 -14.94 -9.72 -18.53
C VAL A 317 -15.05 -11.23 -18.48
N ARG A 318 -14.77 -11.85 -17.34
CA ARG A 318 -14.89 -13.32 -17.16
C ARG A 318 -16.32 -13.79 -17.39
N GLU A 319 -17.30 -13.13 -16.78
CA GLU A 319 -18.72 -13.47 -16.93
C GLU A 319 -19.21 -13.30 -18.38
N ARG A 320 -18.75 -12.26 -19.09
CA ARG A 320 -19.07 -12.08 -20.52
C ARG A 320 -18.42 -13.15 -21.39
N LEU A 321 -17.16 -13.49 -21.16
CA LEU A 321 -16.46 -14.53 -21.93
C LEU A 321 -17.12 -15.89 -21.76
N VAL A 322 -17.55 -16.26 -20.55
CA VAL A 322 -18.31 -17.50 -20.32
C VAL A 322 -19.56 -17.54 -21.20
N LYS A 323 -20.37 -16.46 -21.21
CA LYS A 323 -21.58 -16.39 -22.05
C LYS A 323 -21.27 -16.45 -23.54
N ILE A 324 -20.15 -15.87 -23.98
CA ILE A 324 -19.71 -15.96 -25.38
C ILE A 324 -19.38 -17.41 -25.72
N HIS A 325 -18.62 -18.11 -24.87
CA HIS A 325 -18.19 -19.48 -25.08
C HIS A 325 -19.32 -20.51 -24.97
N GLU A 326 -20.40 -20.23 -24.22
CA GLU A 326 -21.62 -21.04 -24.22
C GLU A 326 -22.40 -20.98 -25.55
N ALA A 327 -22.17 -19.95 -26.38
CA ALA A 327 -22.78 -19.84 -27.69
C ALA A 327 -22.09 -20.76 -28.72
N ARG A 328 -22.68 -20.89 -29.91
CA ARG A 328 -22.04 -21.61 -31.03
C ARG A 328 -20.80 -20.84 -31.52
N HIS A 329 -19.76 -21.58 -31.92
CA HIS A 329 -18.47 -21.01 -32.34
C HIS A 329 -18.57 -19.88 -33.37
N VAL A 330 -19.49 -20.00 -34.33
CA VAL A 330 -19.74 -18.98 -35.37
C VAL A 330 -20.09 -17.59 -34.78
N LYS A 331 -20.59 -17.50 -33.54
CA LYS A 331 -20.94 -16.25 -32.87
C LYS A 331 -19.83 -15.68 -31.97
N TRP A 332 -18.77 -16.44 -31.70
CA TRP A 332 -17.77 -16.07 -30.70
C TRP A 332 -17.06 -14.76 -31.03
N PHE A 333 -16.57 -14.62 -32.26
CA PHE A 333 -15.80 -13.44 -32.67
C PHE A 333 -16.61 -12.15 -32.71
N GLY A 334 -17.93 -12.21 -32.96
CA GLY A 334 -18.81 -11.06 -32.77
C GLY A 334 -18.81 -10.60 -31.31
N GLY A 335 -18.96 -11.54 -30.37
CA GLY A 335 -18.89 -11.27 -28.94
C GLY A 335 -17.51 -10.80 -28.47
N TYR A 336 -16.43 -11.36 -29.02
CA TYR A 336 -15.06 -10.91 -28.71
C TYR A 336 -14.85 -9.46 -29.15
N LYS A 337 -15.28 -9.08 -30.36
CA LYS A 337 -15.18 -7.70 -30.85
C LYS A 337 -15.93 -6.71 -29.97
N GLU A 338 -17.17 -7.04 -29.59
CA GLU A 338 -17.97 -6.23 -28.65
C GLU A 338 -17.25 -6.05 -27.31
N LEU A 339 -16.79 -7.15 -26.71
CA LEU A 339 -16.12 -7.14 -25.42
C LEU A 339 -14.80 -6.36 -25.46
N SER A 340 -13.99 -6.56 -26.51
CA SER A 340 -12.74 -5.84 -26.72
C SER A 340 -12.96 -4.33 -26.83
N ARG A 341 -14.01 -3.89 -27.55
CA ARG A 341 -14.37 -2.48 -27.63
C ARG A 341 -14.72 -1.90 -26.26
N GLU A 342 -15.54 -2.61 -25.48
CA GLU A 342 -15.91 -2.18 -24.11
C GLU A 342 -14.68 -2.09 -23.19
N CYS A 343 -13.74 -3.03 -23.29
CA CYS A 343 -12.50 -3.02 -22.51
C CYS A 343 -11.59 -1.85 -22.90
N LEU A 344 -11.44 -1.55 -24.20
CA LEU A 344 -10.67 -0.40 -24.67
C LEU A 344 -11.28 0.92 -24.19
N LEU A 345 -12.60 1.06 -24.26
CA LEU A 345 -13.32 2.23 -23.72
C LEU A 345 -13.13 2.37 -22.21
N TYR A 346 -13.16 1.26 -21.47
CA TYR A 346 -12.88 1.26 -20.04
C TYR A 346 -11.45 1.73 -19.74
N ILE A 347 -10.45 1.15 -20.42
CA ILE A 347 -9.04 1.52 -20.24
C ILE A 347 -8.87 3.01 -20.54
N TYR A 348 -9.38 3.49 -21.67
CA TYR A 348 -9.29 4.90 -22.06
C TYR A 348 -9.87 5.84 -21.00
N ARG A 349 -11.02 5.51 -20.40
CA ARG A 349 -11.72 6.37 -19.43
C ARG A 349 -11.14 6.29 -18.01
N PHE A 350 -10.69 5.12 -17.57
CA PHE A 350 -10.39 4.87 -16.16
C PHE A 350 -8.90 4.62 -15.86
N ARG A 351 -8.00 4.65 -16.86
CA ARG A 351 -6.56 4.37 -16.67
C ARG A 351 -5.90 5.14 -15.52
N THR A 352 -6.30 6.39 -15.31
CA THR A 352 -5.75 7.27 -14.27
C THR A 352 -6.13 6.83 -12.85
N LEU A 353 -7.23 6.09 -12.68
CA LEU A 353 -7.65 5.48 -11.42
C LEU A 353 -7.23 4.01 -11.34
N ASP A 354 -7.38 3.26 -12.44
CA ASP A 354 -7.04 1.85 -12.57
C ASP A 354 -5.95 1.65 -13.65
N PRO A 355 -4.66 1.81 -13.28
CA PRO A 355 -3.55 1.53 -14.18
C PRO A 355 -3.24 0.03 -14.32
N VAL A 356 -3.94 -0.84 -13.59
CA VAL A 356 -3.61 -2.27 -13.50
C VAL A 356 -4.39 -3.09 -14.52
N PHE A 357 -5.64 -2.74 -14.80
CA PHE A 357 -6.43 -3.46 -15.80
C PHE A 357 -5.85 -3.25 -17.21
N GLY A 358 -5.64 -4.36 -17.92
CA GLY A 358 -5.20 -4.40 -19.31
C GLY A 358 -6.03 -5.38 -20.14
N MET A 359 -6.00 -5.21 -21.46
CA MET A 359 -6.69 -6.09 -22.42
C MET A 359 -6.10 -7.50 -22.47
N GLU A 360 -4.83 -7.65 -22.07
CA GLU A 360 -4.12 -8.94 -22.14
C GLU A 360 -4.85 -10.05 -21.36
N ASP A 361 -5.42 -9.74 -20.20
CA ASP A 361 -6.18 -10.73 -19.40
C ASP A 361 -7.38 -11.30 -20.18
N ALA A 362 -8.09 -10.46 -20.96
CA ALA A 362 -9.23 -10.89 -21.77
C ALA A 362 -8.76 -11.72 -22.98
N ILE A 363 -7.75 -11.23 -23.70
CA ILE A 363 -7.22 -11.87 -24.90
C ILE A 363 -6.58 -13.21 -24.57
N LYS A 364 -5.90 -13.31 -23.42
CA LYS A 364 -5.37 -14.58 -22.92
C LYS A 364 -6.48 -15.62 -22.76
N ILE A 365 -7.58 -15.29 -22.09
CA ILE A 365 -8.70 -16.23 -21.90
C ILE A 365 -9.32 -16.63 -23.25
N ILE A 366 -9.44 -15.69 -24.20
CA ILE A 366 -9.94 -15.96 -25.54
C ILE A 366 -9.03 -16.95 -26.27
N VAL A 367 -7.73 -16.68 -26.29
CA VAL A 367 -6.72 -17.53 -26.96
C VAL A 367 -6.64 -18.91 -26.31
N ASP A 368 -6.56 -18.97 -24.97
CA ASP A 368 -6.46 -20.24 -24.24
C ASP A 368 -7.70 -21.12 -24.47
N TYR A 369 -8.89 -20.53 -24.49
CA TYR A 369 -10.13 -21.27 -24.78
C TYR A 369 -10.15 -21.81 -26.21
N ASN A 370 -9.81 -20.97 -27.20
CA ASN A 370 -9.78 -21.39 -28.61
C ASN A 370 -8.68 -22.42 -28.88
N ARG A 371 -7.55 -22.33 -28.17
CA ARG A 371 -6.48 -23.34 -28.21
C ARG A 371 -7.01 -24.70 -27.78
N VAL A 372 -7.63 -24.80 -26.60
CA VAL A 372 -8.22 -26.06 -26.11
C VAL A 372 -9.31 -26.57 -27.07
N PHE A 373 -10.13 -25.67 -27.62
CA PHE A 373 -11.15 -26.04 -28.61
C PHE A 373 -10.54 -26.66 -29.86
N LEU A 374 -9.53 -26.03 -30.46
CA LEU A 374 -8.84 -26.56 -31.64
C LEU A 374 -8.07 -27.85 -31.34
N GLU A 375 -7.40 -27.94 -30.20
CA GLU A 375 -6.68 -29.16 -29.77
C GLU A 375 -7.62 -30.35 -29.54
N SER A 376 -8.90 -30.10 -29.27
CA SER A 376 -9.91 -31.16 -29.12
C SER A 376 -10.39 -31.76 -30.44
N LEU A 377 -10.10 -31.11 -31.57
CA LEU A 377 -10.46 -31.58 -32.91
C LEU A 377 -9.45 -32.62 -33.40
N ARG A 378 -9.94 -33.65 -34.12
CA ARG A 378 -9.09 -34.71 -34.67
C ARG A 378 -8.62 -34.45 -36.10
N TYR A 379 -9.24 -33.48 -36.79
CA TYR A 379 -8.97 -33.12 -38.17
C TYR A 379 -9.15 -34.26 -39.17
N ILE A 380 -10.00 -35.23 -38.84
CA ILE A 380 -10.37 -36.33 -39.74
C ILE A 380 -11.51 -35.87 -40.67
N ASN A 381 -12.39 -35.00 -40.15
CA ASN A 381 -13.52 -34.47 -40.89
C ASN A 381 -13.13 -33.16 -41.60
N ARG A 382 -13.52 -33.01 -42.87
CA ARG A 382 -13.30 -31.78 -43.66
C ARG A 382 -13.92 -30.54 -43.02
N GLN A 383 -15.02 -30.71 -42.27
CA GLN A 383 -15.61 -29.62 -41.51
C GLN A 383 -14.68 -29.11 -40.39
N GLU A 384 -13.89 -29.98 -39.75
CA GLU A 384 -12.94 -29.57 -38.70
C GLU A 384 -11.79 -28.74 -39.31
N VAL A 385 -11.33 -29.10 -40.51
CA VAL A 385 -10.32 -28.34 -41.26
C VAL A 385 -10.84 -26.95 -41.64
N ARG A 386 -12.09 -26.86 -42.10
CA ARG A 386 -12.75 -25.58 -42.40
C ARG A 386 -12.90 -24.72 -41.16
N VAL A 387 -13.31 -25.30 -40.03
CA VAL A 387 -13.38 -24.58 -38.74
C VAL A 387 -12.01 -24.04 -38.33
N LEU A 388 -10.93 -24.81 -38.47
CA LEU A 388 -9.57 -24.33 -38.20
C LEU A 388 -9.19 -23.14 -39.09
N CYS A 389 -9.44 -23.23 -40.40
CA CYS A 389 -9.18 -22.16 -41.36
C CYS A 389 -9.99 -20.90 -41.03
N TRP A 390 -11.26 -21.08 -40.64
CA TRP A 390 -12.15 -20.00 -40.24
C TRP A 390 -11.67 -19.32 -38.95
N VAL A 391 -11.35 -20.08 -37.90
CA VAL A 391 -10.84 -19.55 -36.62
C VAL A 391 -9.55 -18.75 -36.84
N TYR A 392 -8.61 -19.30 -37.60
CA TYR A 392 -7.37 -18.60 -37.96
C TYR A 392 -7.67 -17.23 -38.60
N SER A 393 -8.57 -17.22 -39.59
CA SER A 393 -8.93 -16.02 -40.34
C SER A 393 -9.67 -14.99 -39.49
N GLU A 394 -10.53 -15.43 -38.58
CA GLU A 394 -11.22 -14.54 -37.65
C GLU A 394 -10.28 -13.93 -36.60
N PHE A 395 -9.23 -14.64 -36.16
CA PHE A 395 -8.19 -14.04 -35.32
C PHE A 395 -7.35 -13.00 -36.08
N GLU A 396 -7.03 -13.22 -37.35
CA GLU A 396 -6.37 -12.19 -38.18
C GLU A 396 -7.26 -10.94 -38.30
N ARG A 397 -8.57 -11.12 -38.56
CA ARG A 397 -9.54 -10.03 -38.58
C ARG A 397 -9.69 -9.34 -37.22
N LEU A 398 -9.60 -10.09 -36.12
CA LEU A 398 -9.64 -9.53 -34.77
C LEU A 398 -8.41 -8.63 -34.51
N LYS A 399 -7.21 -9.01 -34.98
CA LYS A 399 -6.03 -8.13 -34.89
C LYS A 399 -6.26 -6.80 -35.61
N THR A 400 -6.74 -6.85 -36.84
CA THR A 400 -7.07 -5.64 -37.61
C THR A 400 -8.11 -4.79 -36.87
N PHE A 401 -9.17 -5.42 -36.35
CA PHE A 401 -10.19 -4.74 -35.57
C PHE A 401 -9.64 -4.04 -34.32
N LEU A 402 -8.73 -4.69 -33.57
CA LEU A 402 -8.14 -4.09 -32.38
C LEU A 402 -7.33 -2.82 -32.69
N LEU A 403 -6.55 -2.83 -33.78
CA LEU A 403 -5.81 -1.67 -34.27
C LEU A 403 -6.73 -0.52 -34.72
N GLU A 404 -7.81 -0.86 -35.42
CA GLU A 404 -8.83 0.11 -35.84
C GLU A 404 -9.53 0.74 -34.64
N GLN A 405 -9.93 -0.06 -33.65
CA GLN A 405 -10.61 0.43 -32.45
C GLN A 405 -9.69 1.24 -31.54
N GLU A 406 -8.41 0.89 -31.43
CA GLU A 406 -7.42 1.71 -30.74
C GLU A 406 -7.41 3.14 -31.30
N SER A 407 -7.35 3.25 -32.63
CA SER A 407 -7.38 4.53 -33.33
C SER A 407 -8.72 5.25 -33.08
N GLU A 408 -9.86 4.56 -33.26
CA GLU A 408 -11.19 5.16 -33.10
C GLU A 408 -11.44 5.72 -31.69
N VAL A 409 -11.06 4.98 -30.64
CA VAL A 409 -11.23 5.40 -29.25
C VAL A 409 -10.37 6.62 -28.92
N VAL A 410 -9.18 6.73 -29.51
CA VAL A 410 -8.29 7.90 -29.35
C VAL A 410 -8.84 9.13 -30.08
N PHE A 411 -9.42 8.95 -31.27
CA PHE A 411 -9.93 10.04 -32.11
C PHE A 411 -11.39 10.45 -31.82
N ASP A 412 -12.10 9.75 -30.93
CA ASP A 412 -13.44 10.16 -30.52
C ASP A 412 -13.37 11.53 -29.80
N SER A 413 -13.82 12.56 -30.51
CA SER A 413 -13.85 13.96 -30.08
C SER A 413 -14.58 14.18 -28.74
N ARG A 414 -15.57 13.34 -28.39
CA ARG A 414 -16.31 13.48 -27.12
C ARG A 414 -15.49 12.95 -25.96
N LEU A 415 -14.85 11.80 -26.16
CA LEU A 415 -13.97 11.15 -25.19
C LEU A 415 -12.68 11.95 -24.96
N SER A 416 -12.12 12.56 -26.02
CA SER A 416 -10.91 13.40 -25.91
C SER A 416 -11.12 14.71 -25.15
N ILE A 417 -12.30 15.32 -25.22
CA ILE A 417 -12.65 16.50 -24.41
C ILE A 417 -12.80 16.11 -22.95
N GLU A 418 -13.55 15.04 -22.65
CA GLU A 418 -13.71 14.52 -21.28
C GLU A 418 -12.35 14.13 -20.67
N ASN A 419 -11.46 13.50 -21.44
CA ASN A 419 -10.14 13.11 -20.96
C ASN A 419 -9.17 14.29 -20.75
N LYS A 420 -9.21 15.34 -21.58
CA LYS A 420 -8.39 16.56 -21.35
C LYS A 420 -8.75 17.24 -20.01
N THR A 421 -10.02 17.16 -19.61
CA THR A 421 -10.50 17.55 -18.28
C THR A 421 -10.24 16.51 -17.19
N MET A 422 -9.51 15.41 -17.42
CA MET A 422 -9.37 14.33 -16.44
C MET A 422 -7.92 13.87 -16.21
N VAL A 423 -6.95 14.26 -17.05
CA VAL A 423 -5.53 13.96 -16.82
C VAL A 423 -4.94 14.97 -15.85
N VAL A 424 -4.93 14.61 -14.57
CA VAL A 424 -4.18 15.32 -13.52
C VAL A 424 -3.04 14.41 -13.05
N LYS A 425 -1.88 14.48 -13.72
CA LYS A 425 -0.58 13.96 -13.25
C LYS A 425 0.52 14.90 -13.71
N GLU A 426 1.47 15.22 -12.80
CA GLU A 426 2.61 16.09 -13.08
C GLU A 426 3.65 15.44 -13.99
N GLU A 427 3.84 14.13 -13.97
CA GLU A 427 4.78 13.44 -14.87
C GLU A 427 4.28 12.01 -15.14
N GLY A 428 4.16 11.61 -16.40
CA GLY A 428 4.06 10.20 -16.79
C GLY A 428 3.03 9.85 -17.87
N GLY A 429 3.49 9.82 -19.12
CA GLY A 429 2.94 9.03 -20.23
C GLY A 429 1.79 9.66 -21.02
N ASN A 430 1.96 9.77 -22.35
CA ASN A 430 0.87 10.07 -23.26
C ASN A 430 -0.17 8.93 -23.18
N PRO A 431 -1.48 9.20 -22.95
CA PRO A 431 -2.52 8.19 -22.96
C PRO A 431 -2.52 7.30 -24.21
N GLN A 432 -2.05 7.87 -25.33
CA GLN A 432 -1.89 7.20 -26.61
C GLN A 432 -0.82 6.09 -26.57
N ASP A 433 0.34 6.35 -25.94
CA ASP A 433 1.44 5.39 -25.85
C ASP A 433 1.06 4.16 -24.99
N MET A 434 0.16 4.35 -24.02
CA MET A 434 -0.25 3.29 -23.08
C MET A 434 -1.41 2.42 -23.59
N LEU A 435 -2.34 2.98 -24.38
CA LEU A 435 -3.31 2.18 -25.13
C LEU A 435 -2.61 1.31 -26.16
N HIS A 436 -1.61 1.90 -26.82
CA HIS A 436 -0.75 1.21 -27.76
C HIS A 436 -0.01 0.03 -27.11
N GLU A 437 0.55 0.22 -25.91
CA GLU A 437 1.19 -0.87 -25.16
C GLU A 437 0.23 -2.03 -24.86
N ALA A 438 -0.99 -1.73 -24.39
CA ALA A 438 -2.00 -2.73 -24.07
C ALA A 438 -2.51 -3.51 -25.30
N VAL A 439 -2.61 -2.84 -26.46
CA VAL A 439 -2.99 -3.46 -27.72
C VAL A 439 -1.83 -4.27 -28.28
N THR A 440 -0.60 -3.77 -28.24
CA THR A 440 0.59 -4.45 -28.80
C THR A 440 0.82 -5.82 -28.15
N GLY A 441 0.83 -5.89 -26.81
CA GLY A 441 0.98 -7.18 -26.11
C GLY A 441 -0.15 -8.17 -26.41
N SER A 442 -1.36 -7.67 -26.69
CA SER A 442 -2.49 -8.50 -27.13
C SER A 442 -2.29 -9.03 -28.55
N LEU A 443 -1.74 -8.22 -29.46
CA LEU A 443 -1.47 -8.59 -30.85
C LEU A 443 -0.36 -9.63 -30.97
N GLU A 444 0.69 -9.53 -30.16
CA GLU A 444 1.76 -10.52 -30.08
C GLU A 444 1.20 -11.90 -29.74
N ARG A 445 0.39 -11.99 -28.67
CA ARG A 445 -0.22 -13.26 -28.24
C ARG A 445 -1.13 -13.88 -29.30
N ILE A 446 -1.93 -13.07 -30.01
CA ILE A 446 -2.75 -13.56 -31.12
C ILE A 446 -1.87 -14.03 -32.27
N SER A 447 -0.77 -13.32 -32.55
CA SER A 447 0.15 -13.66 -33.63
C SER A 447 0.88 -14.98 -33.36
N ASP A 448 1.30 -15.23 -32.12
CA ASP A 448 1.90 -16.51 -31.72
C ASP A 448 0.92 -17.65 -31.94
N PHE A 449 -0.30 -17.52 -31.43
CA PHE A 449 -1.37 -18.51 -31.61
C PHE A 449 -1.67 -18.79 -33.10
N ASN A 450 -1.82 -17.74 -33.91
CA ASN A 450 -2.09 -17.90 -35.33
C ASN A 450 -0.90 -18.47 -36.11
N SER A 451 0.33 -18.21 -35.69
CA SER A 451 1.52 -18.81 -36.32
C SER A 451 1.55 -20.34 -36.13
N GLU A 452 1.14 -20.83 -34.97
CA GLU A 452 1.02 -22.26 -34.68
C GLU A 452 -0.09 -22.89 -35.51
N ASN A 453 -1.27 -22.24 -35.56
CA ASN A 453 -2.39 -22.73 -36.35
C ASN A 453 -2.09 -22.72 -37.86
N LEU A 454 -1.38 -21.72 -38.37
CA LEU A 454 -0.97 -21.70 -39.77
C LEU A 454 -0.03 -22.86 -40.09
N LYS A 455 0.93 -23.18 -39.22
CA LYS A 455 1.80 -24.36 -39.39
C LYS A 455 0.98 -25.65 -39.44
N LEU A 456 -0.03 -25.78 -38.59
CA LEU A 456 -0.93 -26.94 -38.60
C LEU A 456 -1.74 -27.01 -39.91
N ILE A 457 -2.34 -25.90 -40.35
CA ILE A 457 -3.08 -25.82 -41.61
C ILE A 457 -2.18 -26.23 -42.79
N MET A 458 -0.96 -25.68 -42.85
CA MET A 458 0.01 -26.03 -43.89
C MET A 458 0.38 -27.52 -43.84
N SER A 459 0.61 -28.09 -42.65
CA SER A 459 0.91 -29.51 -42.50
C SER A 459 -0.25 -30.41 -42.95
N LEU A 460 -1.49 -30.05 -42.62
CA LEU A 460 -2.68 -30.77 -43.06
C LEU A 460 -2.83 -30.72 -44.58
N ALA A 461 -2.67 -29.54 -45.19
CA ALA A 461 -2.72 -29.37 -46.64
C ALA A 461 -1.62 -30.19 -47.34
N MET A 462 -0.40 -30.23 -46.79
CA MET A 462 0.70 -31.03 -47.34
C MET A 462 0.43 -32.53 -47.23
N ASN A 463 -0.12 -32.99 -46.10
CA ASN A 463 -0.47 -34.39 -45.89
C ASN A 463 -1.61 -34.84 -46.82
N ASP A 464 -2.66 -34.02 -46.94
CA ASP A 464 -3.75 -34.26 -47.89
C ASP A 464 -3.22 -34.37 -49.32
N THR A 465 -2.36 -33.43 -49.72
CA THR A 465 -1.73 -33.44 -51.05
C THR A 465 -0.92 -34.73 -51.27
N ALA A 466 -0.12 -35.15 -50.28
CA ALA A 466 0.67 -36.38 -50.37
C ALA A 466 -0.19 -37.64 -50.51
N GLU A 467 -1.32 -37.73 -49.78
CA GLU A 467 -2.26 -38.83 -49.93
C GLU A 467 -2.92 -38.84 -51.32
N ARG A 468 -3.23 -37.67 -51.90
CA ARG A 468 -3.75 -37.58 -53.28
C ARG A 468 -2.72 -37.97 -54.34
N LEU A 469 -1.43 -37.76 -54.08
CA LEU A 469 -0.35 -38.17 -54.98
C LEU A 469 0.01 -39.67 -54.89
N ARG A 470 -0.42 -40.35 -53.83
CA ARG A 470 -0.13 -41.78 -53.58
C ARG A 470 -0.54 -42.73 -54.70
N PRO A 471 -1.73 -42.59 -55.35
CA PRO A 471 -2.13 -43.44 -56.47
C PRO A 471 -1.20 -43.34 -57.68
N ILE A 472 -0.57 -42.17 -57.88
CA ILE A 472 0.31 -41.89 -59.01
C ILE A 472 1.73 -42.40 -58.77
N ARG A 473 2.13 -42.55 -57.50
CA ARG A 473 3.48 -42.99 -57.10
C ARG A 473 3.91 -44.33 -57.71
N LYS A 474 2.97 -45.20 -58.05
CA LYS A 474 3.27 -46.51 -58.65
C LYS A 474 3.32 -46.51 -60.17
N PHE A 475 3.15 -45.36 -60.85
CA PHE A 475 3.25 -45.09 -62.30
C PHE A 475 2.74 -46.15 -63.34
N PHE A 476 2.12 -47.27 -62.94
CA PHE A 476 1.94 -48.44 -63.81
C PHE A 476 0.48 -48.87 -64.05
N HIS A 477 -0.53 -48.08 -63.68
CA HIS A 477 -1.95 -48.42 -63.91
C HIS A 477 -2.76 -47.24 -64.45
N ASP A 478 -3.28 -47.39 -65.67
CA ASP A 478 -4.23 -46.51 -66.39
C ASP A 478 -4.00 -44.98 -66.16
N PRO A 479 -3.03 -44.38 -66.88
CA PRO A 479 -2.63 -42.99 -66.69
C PRO A 479 -3.79 -41.99 -66.87
N GLY A 480 -4.68 -42.23 -67.84
CA GLY A 480 -5.71 -41.27 -68.23
C GLY A 480 -6.79 -41.07 -67.17
N MET A 481 -7.27 -42.15 -66.54
CA MET A 481 -8.28 -42.04 -65.47
C MET A 481 -7.67 -41.51 -64.17
N VAL A 482 -6.46 -41.98 -63.81
CA VAL A 482 -5.79 -41.59 -62.56
C VAL A 482 -5.39 -40.11 -62.57
N PHE A 483 -4.86 -39.60 -63.68
CA PHE A 483 -4.48 -38.19 -63.79
C PHE A 483 -5.70 -37.25 -63.80
N ARG A 484 -6.79 -37.63 -64.46
CA ARG A 484 -8.04 -36.83 -64.41
C ARG A 484 -8.63 -36.79 -63.00
N ASN A 485 -8.62 -37.92 -62.29
CA ASN A 485 -9.09 -37.99 -60.91
C ASN A 485 -8.22 -37.16 -59.96
N LEU A 486 -6.90 -37.12 -60.18
CA LEU A 486 -6.00 -36.27 -59.40
C LEU A 486 -6.36 -34.79 -59.51
N VAL A 487 -6.58 -34.28 -60.73
CA VAL A 487 -6.93 -32.86 -60.92
C VAL A 487 -8.18 -32.51 -60.12
N VAL A 488 -9.23 -33.33 -60.21
CA VAL A 488 -10.49 -33.15 -59.47
C VAL A 488 -10.28 -33.24 -57.95
N ASP A 489 -9.45 -34.19 -57.49
CA ASP A 489 -9.16 -34.37 -56.07
C ASP A 489 -8.33 -33.22 -55.48
N VAL A 490 -7.40 -32.65 -56.25
CA VAL A 490 -6.61 -31.48 -55.85
C VAL A 490 -7.51 -30.24 -55.78
N GLU A 491 -8.39 -30.01 -56.76
CA GLU A 491 -9.38 -28.93 -56.72
C GLU A 491 -10.27 -29.04 -55.47
N ARG A 492 -10.80 -30.23 -55.19
CA ARG A 492 -11.63 -30.48 -54.00
C ARG A 492 -10.85 -30.26 -52.70
N CYS A 493 -9.60 -30.69 -52.66
CA CYS A 493 -8.72 -30.47 -51.51
C CYS A 493 -8.54 -28.98 -51.24
N LEU A 494 -8.26 -28.17 -52.27
CA LEU A 494 -8.07 -26.74 -52.13
C LEU A 494 -9.34 -26.01 -51.67
N GLU A 495 -10.53 -26.45 -52.11
CA GLU A 495 -11.79 -25.86 -51.65
C GLU A 495 -12.00 -25.97 -50.13
N ASP A 496 -11.46 -27.01 -49.47
CA ASP A 496 -11.54 -27.14 -48.01
C ASP A 496 -10.69 -26.10 -47.24
N TYR A 497 -9.70 -25.50 -47.90
CA TYR A 497 -8.80 -24.48 -47.32
C TYR A 497 -9.14 -23.05 -47.76
N LYS A 498 -10.13 -22.88 -48.64
CA LYS A 498 -10.48 -21.60 -49.27
C LYS A 498 -10.95 -20.52 -48.29
N GLU A 499 -11.53 -20.92 -47.17
CA GLU A 499 -11.95 -19.99 -46.10
C GLU A 499 -10.75 -19.40 -45.33
N CYS A 500 -9.54 -19.92 -45.52
CA CYS A 500 -8.34 -19.40 -44.90
C CYS A 500 -7.90 -18.07 -45.56
N LEU A 501 -7.66 -17.04 -44.76
CA LEU A 501 -7.15 -15.75 -45.25
C LEU A 501 -5.77 -15.90 -45.94
N SER A 502 -4.99 -16.91 -45.55
CA SER A 502 -3.70 -17.27 -46.14
C SER A 502 -3.82 -18.33 -47.25
N TYR A 503 -4.99 -18.45 -47.88
CA TYR A 503 -5.26 -19.45 -48.92
C TYR A 503 -4.24 -19.43 -50.07
N ASN A 504 -3.79 -18.25 -50.51
CA ASN A 504 -2.80 -18.13 -51.59
C ASN A 504 -1.46 -18.79 -51.22
N ALA A 505 -1.02 -18.66 -49.96
CA ALA A 505 0.20 -19.32 -49.49
C ALA A 505 0.03 -20.84 -49.47
N ILE A 506 -1.13 -21.33 -49.02
CA ILE A 506 -1.46 -22.76 -49.03
C ILE A 506 -1.47 -23.29 -50.48
N LYS A 507 -2.18 -22.59 -51.37
CA LYS A 507 -2.30 -22.91 -52.79
C LYS A 507 -0.92 -23.00 -53.44
N HIS A 508 -0.03 -22.05 -53.18
CA HIS A 508 1.34 -22.07 -53.68
C HIS A 508 2.15 -23.28 -53.18
N SER A 509 2.13 -23.56 -51.87
CA SER A 509 2.85 -24.72 -51.33
C SER A 509 2.31 -26.06 -51.84
N VAL A 510 0.98 -26.18 -52.04
CA VAL A 510 0.38 -27.39 -52.63
C VAL A 510 0.89 -27.57 -54.06
N LYS A 511 0.91 -26.48 -54.84
CA LYS A 511 1.46 -26.50 -56.21
C LYS A 511 2.93 -26.91 -56.22
N GLU A 512 3.79 -26.30 -55.40
CA GLU A 512 5.21 -26.67 -55.33
C GLU A 512 5.40 -28.14 -54.98
N LYS A 513 4.57 -28.67 -54.07
CA LYS A 513 4.62 -30.09 -53.68
C LYS A 513 4.24 -31.01 -54.84
N ILE A 514 3.19 -30.69 -55.58
CA ILE A 514 2.74 -31.45 -56.76
C ILE A 514 3.78 -31.36 -57.88
N ASP A 515 4.24 -30.16 -58.21
CA ASP A 515 5.23 -29.91 -59.27
C ASP A 515 6.56 -30.62 -58.99
N GLY A 516 7.04 -30.53 -57.74
CA GLY A 516 8.22 -31.26 -57.28
C GLY A 516 8.04 -32.78 -57.38
N PHE A 517 6.89 -33.31 -56.94
CA PHE A 517 6.60 -34.74 -57.05
C PHE A 517 6.55 -35.21 -58.51
N VAL A 518 5.88 -34.49 -59.40
CA VAL A 518 5.81 -34.84 -60.83
C VAL A 518 7.19 -34.82 -61.46
N LEU A 519 8.02 -33.83 -61.16
CA LEU A 519 9.38 -33.77 -61.69
C LEU A 519 10.24 -34.92 -61.14
N GLU A 520 10.35 -35.03 -59.81
CA GLU A 520 11.33 -35.90 -59.15
C GLU A 520 10.91 -37.37 -59.12
N GLU A 521 9.62 -37.67 -58.95
CA GLU A 521 9.14 -39.05 -58.80
C GLU A 521 8.62 -39.65 -60.11
N ILE A 522 8.28 -38.82 -61.11
CA ILE A 522 7.76 -39.29 -62.41
C ILE A 522 8.77 -39.03 -63.53
N VAL A 523 8.99 -37.76 -63.88
CA VAL A 523 9.76 -37.38 -65.08
C VAL A 523 11.23 -37.81 -64.99
N LEU A 524 11.84 -37.74 -63.80
CA LEU A 524 13.26 -38.07 -63.59
C LEU A 524 13.51 -39.54 -63.17
N LYS A 525 12.48 -40.36 -63.00
CA LYS A 525 12.64 -41.77 -62.56
C LYS A 525 12.07 -42.80 -63.52
N HIS A 526 11.14 -42.41 -64.38
CA HIS A 526 10.47 -43.33 -65.29
C HIS A 526 10.72 -42.92 -66.74
N ARG A 527 11.02 -43.92 -67.58
CA ARG A 527 10.98 -43.77 -69.05
C ARG A 527 9.51 -43.78 -69.46
N LEU A 528 9.04 -42.66 -70.02
CA LEU A 528 7.64 -42.48 -70.42
C LEU A 528 7.42 -43.05 -71.82
N GLU A 529 6.29 -43.72 -72.04
CA GLU A 529 5.80 -43.99 -73.39
C GLU A 529 5.09 -42.76 -73.98
N SER A 530 4.95 -42.69 -75.32
CA SER A 530 4.34 -41.51 -75.98
C SER A 530 2.91 -41.24 -75.49
N SER A 531 2.11 -42.27 -75.24
CA SER A 531 0.74 -42.15 -74.70
C SER A 531 0.73 -41.58 -73.28
N GLU A 532 1.61 -42.06 -72.40
CA GLU A 532 1.77 -41.62 -71.01
C GLU A 532 2.26 -40.18 -70.93
N TYR A 533 3.19 -39.80 -71.80
CA TYR A 533 3.68 -38.44 -71.94
C TYR A 533 2.56 -37.46 -72.32
N PHE A 534 1.74 -37.77 -73.33
CA PHE A 534 0.63 -36.88 -73.72
C PHE A 534 -0.42 -36.72 -72.62
N GLU A 535 -0.76 -37.79 -71.90
CA GLU A 535 -1.67 -37.72 -70.75
C GLU A 535 -1.07 -36.90 -69.58
N LEU A 536 0.22 -37.06 -69.30
CA LEU A 536 0.94 -36.31 -68.26
C LEU A 536 1.02 -34.81 -68.60
N VAL A 537 1.31 -34.47 -69.85
CA VAL A 537 1.28 -33.08 -70.35
C VAL A 537 -0.14 -32.50 -70.24
N GLY A 538 -1.16 -33.29 -70.61
CA GLY A 538 -2.56 -32.90 -70.47
C GLY A 538 -2.98 -32.63 -69.03
N MET A 539 -2.50 -33.45 -68.09
CA MET A 539 -2.71 -33.25 -66.65
C MET A 539 -2.01 -31.99 -66.13
N VAL A 540 -0.73 -31.79 -66.43
CA VAL A 540 0.02 -30.59 -65.99
C VAL A 540 -0.62 -29.31 -66.53
N LYS A 541 -1.12 -29.34 -67.77
CA LYS A 541 -1.86 -28.21 -68.34
C LYS A 541 -3.14 -27.89 -67.57
N LYS A 542 -3.92 -28.90 -67.18
CA LYS A 542 -5.13 -28.69 -66.36
C LYS A 542 -4.80 -28.22 -64.94
N LEU A 543 -3.77 -28.78 -64.31
CA LEU A 543 -3.30 -28.29 -63.01
C LEU A 543 -2.85 -26.82 -63.10
N LYS A 544 -2.16 -26.43 -64.18
CA LYS A 544 -1.82 -25.03 -64.43
C LYS A 544 -3.03 -24.11 -64.48
N GLU A 545 -4.16 -24.57 -65.04
CA GLU A 545 -5.41 -23.81 -65.04
C GLU A 545 -5.95 -23.63 -63.61
N VAL A 546 -5.90 -24.68 -62.77
CA VAL A 546 -6.28 -24.62 -61.34
C VAL A 546 -5.39 -23.64 -60.54
N PHE A 547 -4.09 -23.62 -60.85
CA PHE A 547 -3.09 -22.79 -60.19
C PHE A 547 -2.77 -21.46 -60.91
N GLU A 548 -3.63 -21.02 -61.83
CA GLU A 548 -3.56 -19.69 -62.48
C GLU A 548 -2.23 -19.41 -63.22
N GLY A 549 -1.58 -20.42 -63.79
CA GLY A 549 -0.53 -20.24 -64.80
C GLY A 549 0.87 -19.89 -64.29
N GLU A 550 1.18 -20.11 -63.01
CA GLU A 550 2.55 -19.99 -62.49
C GLU A 550 3.56 -20.89 -63.25
N GLU A 551 4.87 -20.65 -63.08
CA GLU A 551 5.91 -21.50 -63.68
C GLU A 551 5.94 -22.89 -63.02
N TRP A 552 6.05 -23.96 -63.82
CA TRP A 552 6.14 -25.35 -63.37
C TRP A 552 7.49 -25.93 -63.79
N LYS A 553 8.27 -26.42 -62.82
CA LYS A 553 9.57 -27.04 -63.05
C LYS A 553 9.42 -28.36 -63.80
N SER A 554 8.36 -29.11 -63.53
CA SER A 554 8.02 -30.33 -64.28
C SER A 554 7.80 -30.08 -65.78
N GLU A 555 7.33 -28.88 -66.17
CA GLU A 555 7.16 -28.53 -67.58
C GLU A 555 8.52 -28.46 -68.31
N MET A 556 9.57 -27.96 -67.64
CA MET A 556 10.92 -27.96 -68.23
C MET A 556 11.42 -29.37 -68.48
N GLY A 557 11.17 -30.30 -67.55
CA GLY A 557 11.50 -31.72 -67.75
C GLY A 557 10.68 -32.38 -68.86
N LEU A 558 9.39 -32.06 -68.95
CA LEU A 558 8.54 -32.54 -70.05
C LEU A 558 8.97 -32.00 -71.42
N ARG A 559 9.51 -30.77 -71.49
CA ARG A 559 10.09 -30.24 -72.73
C ARG A 559 11.31 -31.04 -73.18
N CYS A 560 12.20 -31.43 -72.26
CA CYS A 560 13.34 -32.31 -72.59
C CYS A 560 12.87 -33.68 -73.12
N VAL A 561 11.84 -34.28 -72.52
CA VAL A 561 11.25 -35.54 -73.02
C VAL A 561 10.65 -35.36 -74.41
N ARG A 562 9.95 -34.24 -74.66
CA ARG A 562 9.41 -33.91 -75.99
C ARG A 562 10.51 -33.85 -77.03
N ASP A 563 11.61 -33.15 -76.71
CA ASP A 563 12.71 -32.95 -77.64
C ASP A 563 13.36 -34.31 -78.02
N ILE A 564 13.43 -35.26 -77.07
CA ILE A 564 13.85 -36.66 -77.34
C ILE A 564 12.88 -37.36 -78.29
N PHE A 565 11.55 -37.29 -78.07
CA PHE A 565 10.56 -37.90 -78.98
C PHE A 565 10.55 -37.27 -80.38
N GLU A 566 10.89 -36.00 -80.49
CA GLU A 566 11.00 -35.27 -81.77
C GLU A 566 12.37 -35.44 -82.45
N GLY A 567 13.30 -36.20 -81.86
CA GLY A 567 14.65 -36.43 -82.39
C GLY A 567 15.56 -35.20 -82.36
N ARG A 568 15.28 -34.23 -81.48
CA ARG A 568 16.08 -33.03 -81.24
C ARG A 568 17.00 -33.24 -80.05
N GLU A 569 18.17 -32.60 -80.03
CA GLU A 569 19.06 -32.64 -78.86
C GLU A 569 18.39 -31.90 -77.68
N PRO A 570 18.11 -32.58 -76.56
CA PRO A 570 17.44 -31.98 -75.42
C PRO A 570 18.36 -31.07 -74.58
N GLY A 571 19.29 -30.30 -75.18
CA GLY A 571 20.14 -29.32 -74.47
C GLY A 571 21.15 -29.88 -73.45
N ASP A 572 22.07 -29.04 -72.97
CA ASP A 572 23.28 -29.45 -72.21
C ASP A 572 23.18 -29.37 -70.66
N GLY A 573 21.99 -29.12 -70.11
CA GLY A 573 21.78 -28.93 -68.69
C GLY A 573 21.85 -30.20 -67.82
N PRO A 574 22.01 -30.08 -66.49
CA PRO A 574 21.99 -31.23 -65.58
C PRO A 574 20.65 -31.98 -65.61
N LEU A 575 19.54 -31.27 -65.82
CA LEU A 575 18.20 -31.86 -65.92
C LEU A 575 18.01 -32.65 -67.22
N SER A 576 18.54 -32.15 -68.35
CA SER A 576 18.45 -32.85 -69.63
C SER A 576 19.32 -34.10 -69.68
N LYS A 577 20.52 -34.08 -69.07
CA LYS A 577 21.38 -35.26 -68.95
C LYS A 577 20.73 -36.39 -68.14
N MET A 578 20.03 -36.05 -67.06
CA MET A 578 19.28 -37.03 -66.27
C MET A 578 18.10 -37.63 -67.05
N VAL A 579 17.38 -36.82 -67.82
CA VAL A 579 16.27 -37.29 -68.66
C VAL A 579 16.81 -38.15 -69.81
N GLN A 580 17.88 -37.73 -70.51
CA GLN A 580 18.51 -38.51 -71.59
C GLN A 580 18.94 -39.91 -71.13
N GLY A 581 19.57 -40.01 -69.95
CA GLY A 581 20.03 -41.28 -69.39
C GLY A 581 18.92 -42.30 -69.07
N LEU A 582 17.63 -41.91 -69.12
CA LEU A 582 16.49 -42.84 -68.99
C LEU A 582 16.02 -43.42 -70.34
N TYR A 583 16.40 -42.81 -71.47
CA TYR A 583 15.94 -43.16 -72.82
C TYR A 583 17.04 -43.75 -73.71
N GLU A 584 18.31 -43.64 -73.29
CA GLU A 584 19.43 -44.49 -73.72
C GLU A 584 19.24 -45.93 -73.23
#